data_AF-A0A914JYV0-F1
#
_entry.id   AF-A0A914JYV0-F1
#
_cell.length_a   1.000
_cell.length_b   1.000
_cell.length_c   1.000
_cell.angle_alpha   90.00
_cell.angle_beta   90.00
_cell.angle_gamma   90.00
#
_symmetry.space_group_name_H-M   'P 1'
#
loop_
_entity.id
_entity.type
_entity.pdbx_description
1 polymer ?
#
loop_
_entity_poly.entity_id
_entity_poly.type
_entity_poly.pdbx_seq_one_letter_code
_entity_poly.pdbx_strand_id
1 'polypeptide(L)'
;MKEENIPDVVLIRKCYDRTTRLRHRNWKLKRIIDQQETSSVAEAFVTFMEDIEEDPALREKINIYRDRTKPENVKSEIDIPTLPNIAEMLDDLQLNDDVEMIDE
;
A
#
# COMPACT_ATOMS: atom_id res chain seq x y z
N MET A 1 31.60 34.88 3.48
CA MET A 1 30.56 34.71 2.45
C MET A 1 29.95 36.09 2.23
N LYS A 2 29.81 36.58 1.00
CA LYS A 2 29.13 37.86 0.75
C LYS A 2 27.62 37.68 0.94
N GLU A 3 26.92 38.68 1.47
CA GLU A 3 25.45 38.62 1.71
C GLU A 3 24.67 38.35 0.41
N GLU A 4 25.19 38.84 -0.73
CA GLU A 4 24.68 38.60 -2.08
C GLU A 4 24.63 37.12 -2.51
N ASN A 5 25.37 36.24 -1.81
CA ASN A 5 25.46 34.82 -2.13
C ASN A 5 24.61 33.93 -1.21
N ILE A 6 23.82 34.51 -0.32
CA ILE A 6 22.93 33.76 0.57
C ILE A 6 21.54 33.72 -0.09
N PRO A 7 20.97 32.53 -0.38
CA PRO A 7 19.66 32.43 -1.00
C PRO A 7 18.55 32.82 -0.01
N ASP A 8 17.58 33.60 -0.48
CA ASP A 8 16.41 34.01 0.33
C ASP A 8 15.47 32.85 0.64
N VAL A 9 15.42 31.85 -0.24
CA VAL A 9 14.55 30.69 -0.11
C VAL A 9 15.31 29.43 -0.52
N VAL A 10 15.23 28.40 0.32
CA VAL A 10 15.69 27.05 0.00
C VAL A 10 14.48 26.15 -0.08
N LEU A 11 14.16 25.67 -1.28
CA LEU A 11 13.10 24.69 -1.47
C LEU A 11 13.62 23.31 -1.09
N ILE A 12 12.99 22.70 -0.09
CA ILE A 12 13.23 21.31 0.30
C ILE A 12 11.99 20.52 -0.13
N ARG A 13 12.18 19.51 -0.98
CA ARG A 13 11.12 18.59 -1.39
C ARG A 13 11.49 17.18 -0.97
N LYS A 14 10.59 16.52 -0.26
CA LYS A 14 10.68 15.08 0.00
C LYS A 14 10.11 14.34 -1.22
N CYS A 15 11.00 13.71 -1.99
CA CYS A 15 10.62 12.87 -3.12
C CYS A 15 10.50 11.42 -2.65
N TYR A 16 9.33 10.81 -2.79
CA TYR A 16 9.15 9.39 -2.55
C TYR A 16 9.27 8.62 -3.86
N ASP A 17 10.11 7.60 -3.89
CA ASP A 17 10.21 6.70 -5.03
C ASP A 17 9.03 5.71 -5.02
N ARG A 18 8.16 5.84 -6.03
CA ARG A 18 7.00 4.96 -6.24
C ARG A 18 7.40 3.49 -6.31
N THR A 19 8.53 3.17 -6.95
CA THR A 19 8.93 1.77 -7.14
C THR A 19 9.34 1.12 -5.82
N THR A 20 10.06 1.86 -4.98
CA THR A 20 10.44 1.44 -3.64
C THR A 20 9.21 1.29 -2.74
N ARG A 21 8.26 2.23 -2.80
CA ARG A 21 6.97 2.13 -2.07
C ARG A 21 6.18 0.88 -2.45
N LEU A 22 6.03 0.59 -3.74
CA LEU A 22 5.34 -0.61 -4.23
C LEU A 22 6.01 -1.93 -3.78
N ARG A 23 7.35 -1.94 -3.69
CA ARG A 23 8.09 -3.10 -3.18
C ARG A 23 7.83 -3.33 -1.69
N HIS A 24 7.73 -2.27 -0.89
CA HIS A 24 7.46 -2.36 0.55
C HIS A 24 5.99 -2.61 0.92
N ARG A 25 5.06 -2.38 -0.01
CA ARG A 25 3.63 -2.68 0.21
C ARG A 25 3.42 -4.18 0.46
N ASN A 26 3.13 -4.58 1.69
CA ASN A 26 2.86 -5.97 2.11
C ASN A 26 1.36 -6.31 2.21
N TRP A 27 0.50 -5.42 1.69
CA TRP A 27 -0.94 -5.52 1.75
C TRP A 27 -1.56 -5.48 0.35
N LYS A 28 -2.79 -5.99 0.23
CA LYS A 28 -3.55 -6.06 -1.02
C LYS A 28 -5.02 -5.72 -0.79
N LEU A 29 -5.68 -5.20 -1.83
CA LEU A 29 -7.15 -5.16 -1.90
C LEU A 29 -7.66 -6.29 -2.79
N LYS A 30 -8.78 -6.89 -2.37
CA LYS A 30 -9.57 -7.76 -3.22
C LYS A 30 -10.51 -6.91 -4.06
N ARG A 31 -10.55 -7.21 -5.35
CA ARG A 31 -11.49 -6.59 -6.31
C ARG A 31 -12.40 -7.66 -6.86
N ILE A 32 -13.64 -7.28 -7.14
CA ILE A 32 -14.53 -8.07 -7.98
C ILE A 32 -14.06 -7.79 -9.41
N ILE A 33 -13.51 -8.80 -10.09
CA ILE A 33 -12.96 -8.63 -11.44
C ILE A 33 -14.14 -8.48 -12.40
N ASP A 34 -14.30 -7.28 -12.96
CA ASP A 34 -15.10 -7.09 -14.18
C ASP A 34 -14.14 -7.11 -15.39
N GLN A 35 -14.53 -7.81 -16.44
CA GLN A 35 -13.66 -8.43 -17.46
C GLN A 35 -12.84 -7.49 -18.38
N GLN A 36 -12.55 -6.24 -18.00
CA GLN A 36 -11.77 -5.32 -18.83
C GLN A 36 -10.78 -4.50 -17.99
N GLU A 37 -9.59 -5.06 -17.71
CA GLU A 37 -8.47 -4.24 -17.24
C GLU A 37 -7.94 -3.39 -18.40
N THR A 38 -8.42 -2.16 -18.49
CA THR A 38 -7.75 -1.14 -19.32
C THR A 38 -6.55 -0.58 -18.55
N SER A 39 -5.54 -0.08 -19.26
CA SER A 39 -4.39 0.60 -18.64
C SER A 39 -4.81 1.74 -17.72
N SER A 40 -5.87 2.46 -18.09
CA SER A 40 -6.48 3.53 -17.29
C SER A 40 -7.00 3.02 -15.93
N VAL A 41 -7.67 1.85 -15.91
CA VAL A 41 -8.18 1.25 -14.67
C VAL A 41 -7.02 0.78 -13.78
N ALA A 42 -5.95 0.26 -14.37
CA ALA A 42 -4.75 -0.14 -13.61
C ALA A 42 -4.06 1.07 -12.95
N GLU A 43 -3.91 2.19 -13.66
CA GLU A 43 -3.36 3.43 -13.11
C GLU A 43 -4.25 4.03 -12.00
N ALA A 44 -5.57 4.04 -12.21
CA ALA A 44 -6.53 4.48 -11.20
C ALA A 44 -6.45 3.62 -9.94
N PHE A 45 -6.31 2.30 -10.09
CA PHE A 45 -6.15 1.39 -8.96
C PHE A 45 -4.85 1.68 -8.19
N VAL A 46 -3.73 1.90 -8.88
CA VAL A 46 -2.46 2.22 -8.20
C VAL A 46 -2.58 3.52 -7.41
N THR A 47 -3.16 4.55 -8.01
CA THR A 47 -3.41 5.84 -7.35
C THR A 47 -4.28 5.66 -6.11
N PHE A 48 -5.36 4.87 -6.20
CA PHE A 48 -6.23 4.58 -5.06
C PHE A 48 -5.50 3.88 -3.91
N MET A 49 -4.57 2.97 -4.21
CA MET A 49 -3.73 2.38 -3.16
C MET A 49 -2.81 3.41 -2.49
N GLU A 50 -2.29 4.38 -3.27
CA GLU A 50 -1.47 5.47 -2.74
C GLU A 50 -2.29 6.35 -1.78
N ASP A 51 -3.54 6.67 -2.13
CA ASP A 51 -4.45 7.46 -1.31
C ASP A 51 -4.77 6.78 0.03
N ILE A 52 -5.00 5.46 0.04
CA ILE A 52 -5.23 4.68 1.28
C ILE A 52 -4.03 4.75 2.23
N GLU A 53 -2.82 4.76 1.68
CA GLU A 53 -1.57 4.87 2.45
C GLU A 53 -1.33 6.30 2.98
N GLU A 54 -1.93 7.32 2.36
CA GLU A 54 -1.75 8.73 2.74
C GLU A 54 -2.89 9.29 3.61
N ASP A 55 -4.11 8.78 3.45
CA ASP A 55 -5.30 9.22 4.18
C ASP A 55 -5.80 8.11 5.16
N PRO A 56 -5.53 8.25 6.46
CA PRO A 56 -6.03 7.33 7.49
C PRO A 56 -7.56 7.26 7.56
N ALA A 57 -8.28 8.34 7.24
CA ALA A 57 -9.74 8.37 7.30
C ALA A 57 -10.38 7.62 6.13
N LEU A 58 -9.68 7.56 4.99
CA LEU A 58 -10.05 6.69 3.87
C LEU A 58 -9.75 5.22 4.21
N ARG A 59 -8.59 4.97 4.82
CA ARG A 59 -8.14 3.62 5.22
C ARG A 59 -9.10 2.92 6.16
N GLU A 60 -9.58 3.62 7.19
CA GLU A 60 -10.51 3.06 8.18
C GLU A 60 -11.80 2.50 7.54
N LYS A 61 -12.20 3.04 6.37
CA LYS A 61 -13.43 2.66 5.68
C LYS A 61 -13.26 1.49 4.71
N ILE A 62 -12.04 0.98 4.53
CA ILE A 62 -11.71 0.00 3.48
C ILE A 62 -11.04 -1.22 4.12
N ASN A 63 -11.50 -2.41 3.73
CA ASN A 63 -10.88 -3.66 4.17
C ASN A 63 -9.57 -3.90 3.43
N ILE A 64 -8.48 -4.01 4.19
CA ILE A 64 -7.13 -4.27 3.69
C ILE A 64 -6.69 -5.65 4.14
N TYR A 65 -6.08 -6.42 3.24
CA TYR A 65 -5.67 -7.79 3.51
C TYR A 65 -4.17 -7.95 3.44
N ARG A 66 -3.64 -8.88 4.23
CA ARG A 66 -2.23 -9.25 4.18
C ARG A 66 -1.87 -10.00 2.91
N ASP A 67 -0.81 -9.54 2.25
CA ASP A 67 -0.20 -10.26 1.13
C ASP A 67 0.92 -11.18 1.64
N ARG A 68 0.58 -12.46 1.81
CA ARG A 68 1.50 -13.50 2.30
C ARG A 68 2.58 -13.88 1.29
N THR A 69 2.46 -13.45 0.03
CA THR A 69 3.49 -13.71 -0.99
C THR A 69 4.73 -12.82 -0.82
N LYS A 70 4.58 -11.70 -0.10
CA LYS A 70 5.67 -10.78 0.19
C LYS A 70 6.30 -11.07 1.55
N PRO A 71 7.63 -10.93 1.67
CA PRO A 71 8.32 -11.11 2.95
C PRO A 71 7.80 -10.09 3.98
N GLU A 72 7.80 -10.48 5.25
CA GLU A 72 7.59 -9.53 6.35
C GLU A 72 8.67 -8.44 6.25
N ASN A 73 8.23 -7.21 5.97
CA ASN A 73 9.15 -6.08 5.95
C ASN A 73 9.68 -5.86 7.37
N VAL A 74 10.93 -6.28 7.57
CA VAL A 74 11.77 -5.82 8.67
C VAL A 74 11.86 -4.30 8.52
N LYS A 75 11.32 -3.58 9.51
CA LYS A 75 11.28 -2.11 9.61
C LYS A 75 12.33 -1.44 8.72
N SER A 76 11.92 -0.96 7.55
CA SER A 76 12.81 -0.15 6.74
C SER A 76 12.95 1.21 7.41
N GLU A 77 14.18 1.67 7.66
CA GLU A 77 14.50 3.02 8.16
C GLU A 77 14.11 4.14 7.17
N ILE A 78 13.32 3.81 6.16
CA ILE A 78 12.87 4.73 5.13
C ILE A 78 11.60 5.37 5.65
N ASP A 79 11.59 6.69 5.68
CA ASP A 79 10.47 7.55 6.07
C ASP A 79 9.35 7.48 5.00
N ILE A 80 8.78 6.29 4.77
CA ILE A 80 7.68 5.99 3.85
C ILE A 80 6.38 6.42 4.53
N PRO A 81 5.42 7.04 3.81
CA PRO A 81 4.10 7.37 4.36
C PRO A 81 3.49 6.20 5.11
N THR A 82 2.78 6.49 6.21
CA THR A 82 2.25 5.56 7.21
C THR A 82 1.64 4.31 6.57
N LEU A 83 2.45 3.27 6.37
CA LEU A 83 1.98 1.99 5.84
C LEU A 83 0.91 1.44 6.80
N PRO A 84 -0.13 0.76 6.29
CA PRO A 84 -1.08 0.05 7.14
C PRO A 84 -0.33 -0.83 8.13
N ASN A 85 -0.62 -0.68 9.41
CA ASN A 85 0.01 -1.50 10.43
C ASN A 85 -0.47 -2.95 10.24
N ILE A 86 0.36 -3.93 10.60
CA ILE A 86 -0.02 -5.34 10.60
C ILE A 86 -1.32 -5.57 11.41
N ALA A 87 -1.53 -4.82 12.49
CA ALA A 87 -2.76 -4.87 13.28
C ALA A 87 -4.02 -4.37 12.53
N GLU A 88 -3.85 -3.52 11.52
CA GLU A 88 -4.93 -2.97 10.68
C GLU A 88 -5.25 -3.89 9.49
N MET A 89 -4.36 -4.85 9.19
CA MET A 89 -4.50 -5.76 8.05
C MET A 89 -5.25 -7.01 8.48
N LEU A 90 -6.34 -7.32 7.78
CA LEU A 90 -7.08 -8.55 7.99
C LEU A 90 -6.32 -9.75 7.41
N ASP A 91 -6.44 -10.88 8.08
CA ASP A 91 -6.04 -12.15 7.52
C ASP A 91 -7.04 -12.57 6.44
N ASP A 92 -6.50 -13.07 5.33
CA ASP A 92 -7.31 -13.56 4.23
C ASP A 92 -7.96 -14.89 4.66
N LEU A 93 -9.29 -14.91 4.81
CA LEU A 93 -10.02 -16.16 5.05
C LEU A 93 -10.01 -16.99 3.77
N GLN A 94 -9.21 -18.06 3.75
CA GLN A 94 -9.19 -19.07 2.68
C GLN A 94 -10.07 -20.24 3.11
N LEU A 95 -11.26 -20.38 2.50
CA LEU A 95 -12.24 -21.42 2.84
C LEU A 95 -11.92 -22.80 2.23
N ASN A 96 -10.69 -23.03 1.77
CA ASN A 96 -10.40 -24.15 0.87
C ASN A 96 -9.59 -25.29 1.48
N ASP A 97 -9.28 -25.30 2.79
CA ASP A 97 -8.37 -26.32 3.33
C ASP A 97 -9.00 -27.46 4.15
N ASP A 98 -10.24 -27.40 4.66
CA ASP A 98 -10.77 -28.51 5.50
C ASP A 98 -12.30 -28.68 5.48
N VAL A 99 -12.90 -28.88 4.31
CA VAL A 99 -14.26 -29.49 4.27
C VAL A 99 -14.23 -30.69 3.34
N GLU A 100 -13.52 -31.74 3.76
CA GLU A 100 -13.97 -33.08 3.40
C GLU A 100 -15.30 -33.28 4.13
N MET A 101 -16.41 -33.06 3.42
CA MET A 101 -17.71 -33.59 3.84
C MET A 101 -17.56 -35.11 3.87
N ILE A 102 -17.21 -35.66 5.03
CA ILE A 102 -17.33 -37.09 5.28
C ILE A 102 -18.83 -37.37 5.27
N ASP A 103 -19.30 -37.92 4.15
CA ASP A 103 -20.66 -38.45 4.04
C ASP A 103 -20.75 -39.67 4.99
N GLU A 104 -21.52 -39.54 6.08
CA GLU A 104 -22.06 -40.66 6.86
C GLU A 104 -23.46 -41.06 6.37
#